data_AF-F6TU78-F1
#
_entry.id   AF-F6TU78-F1
#
_cell.length_a   1.000
_cell.length_b   1.000
_cell.length_c   1.000
_cell.angle_alpha   90.00
_cell.angle_beta   90.00
_cell.angle_gamma   90.00
#
_symmetry.space_group_name_H-M   'P 1'
#
loop_
_entity.id
_entity.type
_entity.pdbx_description
1 polymer ?
#
loop_
_entity_poly.entity_id
_entity_poly.type
_entity_poly.pdbx_seq_one_letter_code
_entity_poly.pdbx_strand_id
1 'polypeptide(L)'
;MILIVGDGNFSYSLSLAQKCTNVCATSYESYDLCQQKYGEEANKNMTELKRHGAIVLNGVDATKLHQNLSEFLPKKFEKIIFNFPHTGRKASIRKNRELLRNFFLSAKEVLDQWGKIEVTLCSGQGGTPFDTQRRETCNHWQIVGMAAYAGLVLNSVSHFNPDDYTGYTCTGRRNAGKEFGITGAITHTFVASDVLPVLHFKQ
;
A
#
# COMPACT_ATOMS: atom_id res chain seq x y z
N MET A 1 10.02 3.89 -11.66
CA MET A 1 10.43 3.45 -10.29
C MET A 1 9.21 2.96 -9.54
N ILE A 2 9.34 1.88 -8.78
CA ILE A 2 8.27 1.28 -7.97
C ILE A 2 8.44 1.68 -6.50
N LEU A 3 7.43 2.28 -5.89
CA LEU A 3 7.37 2.56 -4.46
C LEU A 3 6.55 1.48 -3.75
N ILE A 4 7.12 0.87 -2.72
CA ILE A 4 6.40 -0.04 -1.82
C ILE A 4 6.27 0.67 -0.48
N VAL A 5 5.03 0.82 -0.02
CA VAL A 5 4.67 1.60 1.16
C VAL A 5 4.30 0.67 2.31
N GLY A 6 4.94 0.87 3.46
CA GLY A 6 4.56 0.18 4.71
C GLY A 6 4.93 -1.31 4.76
N ASP A 7 6.00 -1.72 4.08
CA ASP A 7 6.50 -3.09 4.12
C ASP A 7 7.28 -3.33 5.42
N GLY A 8 6.58 -3.84 6.44
CA GLY A 8 7.09 -3.92 7.80
C GLY A 8 8.45 -4.61 7.96
N ASN A 9 8.59 -5.85 7.44
CA ASN A 9 9.84 -6.61 7.49
C ASN A 9 10.59 -6.63 6.15
N PHE A 10 10.16 -5.85 5.16
CA PHE A 10 10.80 -5.73 3.85
C PHE A 10 10.80 -7.01 2.99
N SER A 11 10.11 -8.08 3.39
CA SER A 11 10.13 -9.37 2.70
C SER A 11 9.44 -9.31 1.34
N TYR A 12 8.32 -8.57 1.23
CA TYR A 12 7.61 -8.38 -0.03
C TYR A 12 8.47 -7.59 -1.01
N SER A 13 9.09 -6.51 -0.54
CA SER A 13 9.97 -5.67 -1.32
C SER A 13 11.18 -6.42 -1.83
N LEU A 14 11.80 -7.25 -0.99
CA LEU A 14 12.94 -8.07 -1.40
C LEU A 14 12.55 -9.04 -2.51
N SER A 15 11.42 -9.73 -2.35
CA SER A 15 10.90 -10.64 -3.38
C SER A 15 10.67 -9.93 -4.72
N LEU A 16 10.14 -8.71 -4.70
CA LEU A 16 9.94 -7.92 -5.92
C LEU A 16 11.26 -7.42 -6.52
N ALA A 17 12.21 -6.96 -5.69
CA ALA A 17 13.51 -6.45 -6.14
C ALA A 17 14.39 -7.52 -6.82
N GLN A 18 14.14 -8.80 -6.57
CA GLN A 18 14.78 -9.89 -7.32
C GLN A 18 14.31 -9.98 -8.78
N LYS A 19 13.09 -9.50 -9.07
CA LYS A 19 12.45 -9.58 -10.39
C LYS A 19 12.43 -8.24 -11.12
N CYS A 20 12.61 -7.13 -10.41
CA CYS A 20 12.48 -5.78 -10.94
C CYS A 20 13.60 -4.89 -10.43
N THR A 21 14.12 -4.02 -11.31
CA THR A 21 15.05 -2.95 -10.92
C THR A 21 14.28 -1.70 -10.50
N ASN A 22 14.95 -0.75 -9.83
CA ASN A 22 14.38 0.54 -9.41
C ASN A 22 13.21 0.42 -8.41
N VAL A 23 13.43 -0.29 -7.30
CA VAL A 23 12.51 -0.39 -6.16
C VAL A 23 12.89 0.61 -5.07
N CYS A 24 11.91 1.32 -4.52
CA CYS A 24 12.01 2.08 -3.28
C CYS A 24 11.08 1.41 -2.25
N ALA A 25 11.67 0.78 -1.24
CA ALA A 25 10.95 0.07 -0.19
C ALA A 25 10.88 0.94 1.06
N THR A 26 9.69 1.07 1.66
CA THR A 26 9.50 1.88 2.86
C THR A 26 8.76 1.16 3.97
N SER A 27 9.08 1.51 5.23
CA SER A 27 8.31 1.11 6.42
C SER A 27 7.79 2.33 7.18
N TYR A 28 6.69 2.15 7.90
CA TYR A 28 6.15 3.22 8.76
C TYR A 28 6.98 3.41 10.04
N GLU A 29 7.38 2.31 10.67
CA GLU A 29 8.25 2.37 11.85
C GLU A 29 9.63 2.95 11.49
N SER A 30 10.25 3.64 12.46
CA SER A 30 11.67 3.98 12.39
C SER A 30 12.53 2.72 12.32
N TYR A 31 13.80 2.86 11.93
CA TYR A 31 14.72 1.73 11.84
C TYR A 31 14.81 0.95 13.16
N ASP A 32 14.98 1.64 14.29
CA ASP A 32 15.09 0.99 15.61
C ASP A 32 13.81 0.25 16.02
N LEU A 33 12.64 0.82 15.75
CA LEU A 33 11.35 0.18 16.04
C LEU A 33 11.07 -0.99 15.11
N CYS A 34 11.47 -0.89 13.83
CA CYS A 34 11.42 -1.99 12.87
C CYS A 34 12.28 -3.16 13.39
N GLN A 35 13.49 -2.90 13.90
CA GLN A 35 14.35 -3.91 14.51
C GLN A 35 13.74 -4.55 15.75
N GLN A 36 13.18 -3.76 16.66
CA GLN A 36 12.51 -4.31 17.85
C GLN A 36 11.32 -5.19 17.51
N LYS A 37 10.57 -4.85 16.45
CA LYS A 37 9.32 -5.51 16.07
C LYS A 37 9.53 -6.75 15.20
N TYR A 38 10.47 -6.69 14.26
CA TYR A 38 10.68 -7.71 13.23
C TYR A 38 12.02 -8.44 13.36
N GLY A 39 12.90 -7.97 14.24
CA GLY A 39 14.17 -8.62 14.54
C GLY A 39 15.16 -8.62 13.37
N GLU A 40 16.09 -9.57 13.44
CA GLU A 40 17.20 -9.70 12.49
C GLU A 40 16.74 -9.93 11.04
N GLU A 41 15.56 -10.53 10.84
CA GLU A 41 15.00 -10.80 9.51
C GLU A 41 14.80 -9.51 8.71
N ALA A 42 14.23 -8.47 9.30
CA ALA A 42 14.06 -7.18 8.63
C ALA A 42 15.41 -6.57 8.25
N ASN A 43 16.43 -6.72 9.09
CA ASN A 43 17.78 -6.22 8.81
C ASN A 43 18.44 -6.95 7.63
N LYS A 44 18.29 -8.28 7.59
CA LYS A 44 18.75 -9.11 6.47
C LYS A 44 18.05 -8.67 5.18
N ASN A 45 16.73 -8.54 5.21
CA ASN A 45 15.94 -8.13 4.04
C ASN A 45 16.33 -6.74 3.53
N MET A 46 16.48 -5.75 4.42
CA MET A 46 16.94 -4.41 4.06
C MET A 46 18.36 -4.41 3.47
N THR A 47 19.25 -5.26 3.98
CA THR A 47 20.63 -5.39 3.47
C THR A 47 20.64 -5.97 2.06
N GLU A 48 19.91 -7.05 1.83
CA GLU A 48 19.80 -7.65 0.48
C GLU A 48 19.12 -6.70 -0.51
N LEU A 49 18.09 -5.97 -0.09
CA LEU A 49 17.46 -4.93 -0.91
C LEU A 49 18.46 -3.91 -1.40
N LYS A 50 19.30 -3.39 -0.50
CA LYS A 50 20.37 -2.44 -0.86
C LYS A 50 21.39 -3.05 -1.83
N ARG A 51 21.73 -4.34 -1.67
CA ARG A 51 22.60 -5.07 -2.61
C ARG A 51 21.98 -5.21 -4.00
N HIS A 52 20.66 -5.36 -4.08
CA HIS A 52 19.90 -5.31 -5.34
C HIS A 52 19.72 -3.89 -5.91
N GLY A 53 20.33 -2.86 -5.29
CA GLY A 53 20.23 -1.47 -5.73
C GLY A 53 18.91 -0.79 -5.38
N ALA A 54 18.10 -1.39 -4.49
CA ALA A 54 16.88 -0.77 -4.01
C ALA A 54 17.18 0.35 -3.00
N ILE A 55 16.32 1.36 -2.98
CA ILE A 55 16.31 2.40 -1.97
C ILE A 55 15.46 1.90 -0.80
N VAL A 56 15.97 2.04 0.43
CA VAL A 56 15.30 1.58 1.65
C VAL A 56 15.15 2.75 2.61
N LEU A 57 13.91 3.09 2.98
CA LEU A 57 13.58 4.21 3.87
C LEU A 57 12.67 3.75 5.01
N ASN A 58 13.05 4.03 6.25
CA ASN A 58 12.20 3.80 7.44
C ASN A 58 11.54 5.11 7.88
N GLY A 59 10.47 5.04 8.68
CA GLY A 59 9.80 6.23 9.21
C GLY A 59 8.93 6.98 8.20
N VAL A 60 8.48 6.32 7.13
CA VAL A 60 7.71 6.96 6.06
C VAL A 60 6.21 6.83 6.35
N ASP A 61 5.54 7.97 6.52
CA ASP A 61 4.08 8.02 6.69
C ASP A 61 3.39 7.97 5.32
N ALA A 62 2.61 6.90 5.10
CA ALA A 62 1.84 6.69 3.87
C ALA A 62 0.86 7.84 3.55
N THR A 63 0.46 8.64 4.55
CA THR A 63 -0.41 9.79 4.38
C THR A 63 0.35 11.08 4.04
N LYS A 64 1.69 11.05 4.08
CA LYS A 64 2.58 12.21 3.86
C LYS A 64 3.74 11.88 2.91
N LEU A 65 3.53 10.98 1.95
CA LEU A 65 4.54 10.53 0.97
C LEU A 65 5.26 11.69 0.29
N HIS A 66 4.54 12.71 -0.18
CA HIS A 66 5.15 13.88 -0.83
C HIS A 66 6.12 14.66 0.08
N GLN A 67 5.84 14.72 1.39
CA GLN A 67 6.73 15.36 2.38
C GLN A 67 7.88 14.45 2.78
N ASN A 68 7.59 13.16 3.01
CA ASN A 68 8.58 12.20 3.46
C ASN A 68 9.58 11.81 2.37
N LEU A 69 9.21 11.90 1.09
CA LEU A 69 10.05 11.46 -0.02
C LEU A 69 10.73 12.62 -0.77
N SER A 70 10.27 13.86 -0.62
CA SER A 70 10.80 15.01 -1.37
C SER A 70 12.29 15.25 -1.18
N GLU A 71 12.83 14.95 0.01
CA GLU A 71 14.25 15.11 0.31
C GLU A 71 15.11 14.03 -0.34
N PHE A 72 14.53 12.87 -0.64
CA PHE A 72 15.26 11.69 -1.11
C PHE A 72 15.09 11.47 -2.62
N LEU A 73 13.94 11.88 -3.18
CA LEU A 73 13.52 11.49 -4.52
C LEU A 73 12.77 12.62 -5.24
N PRO A 74 13.34 13.24 -6.29
CA PRO A 74 12.63 14.20 -7.14
C PRO A 74 11.71 13.50 -8.17
N LYS A 75 11.65 12.16 -8.16
CA LYS A 75 11.02 11.36 -9.21
C LYS A 75 9.60 10.96 -8.84
N LYS A 76 8.72 10.99 -9.84
CA LYS A 76 7.39 10.39 -9.76
C LYS A 76 7.47 8.87 -9.92
N PHE A 77 6.54 8.14 -9.31
CA PHE A 77 6.52 6.68 -9.33
C PHE A 77 5.55 6.15 -10.37
N GLU A 78 6.01 5.19 -11.17
CA GLU A 78 5.18 4.49 -12.17
C GLU A 78 4.24 3.48 -11.49
N LYS A 79 4.62 3.00 -10.30
CA LYS A 79 3.81 2.11 -9.49
C LYS A 79 4.01 2.42 -8.02
N ILE A 80 2.91 2.53 -7.28
CA ILE A 80 2.89 2.66 -5.82
C ILE A 80 2.08 1.48 -5.26
N ILE A 81 2.68 0.69 -4.39
CA ILE A 81 2.07 -0.52 -3.81
C ILE A 81 1.87 -0.31 -2.31
N PHE A 82 0.65 -0.50 -1.81
CA PHE A 82 0.36 -0.49 -0.38
C PHE A 82 -0.42 -1.75 0.02
N ASN A 83 0.29 -2.75 0.53
CA ASN A 83 -0.29 -4.04 0.88
C ASN A 83 -0.80 -4.05 2.32
N PHE A 84 -2.06 -4.45 2.48
CA PHE A 84 -2.71 -4.65 3.77
C PHE A 84 -2.61 -3.45 4.73
N PRO A 85 -2.91 -2.22 4.25
CA PRO A 85 -2.83 -1.02 5.08
C PRO A 85 -3.75 -1.13 6.29
N HIS A 86 -3.29 -0.71 7.47
CA HIS A 86 -4.13 -0.72 8.67
C HIS A 86 -3.62 0.26 9.73
N THR A 87 -4.50 0.84 10.54
CA THR A 87 -4.12 1.78 11.63
C THR A 87 -3.85 1.08 12.97
N GLY A 88 -3.39 -0.18 12.95
CA GLY A 88 -3.08 -0.96 14.16
C GLY A 88 -4.25 -1.72 14.81
N ARG A 89 -3.97 -2.35 15.97
CA ARG A 89 -4.93 -3.20 16.71
C ARG A 89 -6.11 -2.35 17.21
N LYS A 90 -7.34 -2.71 16.81
CA LYS A 90 -8.62 -2.00 17.07
C LYS A 90 -8.91 -0.79 16.16
N ALA A 91 -8.32 -0.74 14.97
CA ALA A 91 -8.71 0.22 13.94
C ALA A 91 -10.21 0.10 13.62
N SER A 92 -10.96 1.18 13.83
CA SER A 92 -12.36 1.25 13.39
C SER A 92 -12.43 1.34 11.86
N ILE A 93 -13.56 0.95 11.27
CA ILE A 93 -13.80 1.10 9.83
C ILE A 93 -13.57 2.55 9.39
N ARG A 94 -14.00 3.53 10.20
CA ARG A 94 -13.76 4.96 9.94
C ARG A 94 -12.27 5.28 9.83
N LYS A 95 -11.43 4.81 10.77
CA LYS A 95 -9.98 5.07 10.73
C LYS A 95 -9.30 4.44 9.52
N ASN A 96 -9.71 3.25 9.10
CA ASN A 96 -9.15 2.61 7.91
C ASN A 96 -9.58 3.34 6.62
N ARG A 97 -10.82 3.86 6.56
CA ARG A 97 -11.28 4.74 5.49
C ARG A 97 -10.47 6.03 5.42
N GLU A 98 -10.26 6.69 6.57
CA GLU A 98 -9.42 7.89 6.68
C GLU A 98 -7.98 7.62 6.23
N LEU A 99 -7.40 6.48 6.63
CA LEU A 99 -6.07 6.04 6.18
C LEU A 99 -6.02 5.91 4.66
N LEU A 100 -6.96 5.18 4.05
CA LEU A 100 -7.00 5.01 2.60
C LEU A 100 -7.16 6.34 1.87
N ARG A 101 -8.11 7.19 2.31
CA ARG A 101 -8.35 8.50 1.73
C ARG A 101 -7.08 9.35 1.74
N ASN A 102 -6.44 9.47 2.90
CA ASN A 102 -5.25 10.30 3.04
C ASN A 102 -4.04 9.71 2.31
N PHE A 103 -3.92 8.38 2.27
CA PHE A 103 -2.93 7.70 1.45
C PHE A 103 -3.11 8.03 -0.03
N PHE A 104 -4.32 7.88 -0.59
CA PHE A 104 -4.56 8.15 -2.01
C PHE A 104 -4.27 9.60 -2.39
N LEU A 105 -4.65 10.57 -1.53
CA LEU A 105 -4.29 11.97 -1.71
C LEU A 105 -2.77 12.16 -1.77
N SER A 106 -2.04 11.58 -0.80
CA SER A 106 -0.58 11.70 -0.73
C SER A 106 0.14 10.97 -1.86
N ALA A 107 -0.35 9.80 -2.24
CA ALA A 107 0.21 8.97 -3.32
C ALA A 107 0.04 9.66 -4.68
N LYS A 108 -1.10 10.31 -4.93
CA LYS A 108 -1.35 11.06 -6.16
C LYS A 108 -0.31 12.16 -6.39
N GLU A 109 0.13 12.83 -5.33
CA GLU A 109 1.16 13.87 -5.40
C GLU A 109 2.55 13.36 -5.80
N VAL A 110 2.82 12.05 -5.68
CA VAL A 110 4.10 11.45 -6.10
C VAL A 110 3.94 10.43 -7.23
N LEU A 111 2.73 10.26 -7.75
CA LEU A 111 2.42 9.34 -8.85
C LEU A 111 2.81 9.96 -10.20
N ASP A 112 3.39 9.13 -11.07
CA ASP A 112 3.63 9.50 -12.47
C ASP A 112 2.29 9.72 -13.21
N GLN A 113 2.31 10.50 -14.30
CA GLN A 113 1.12 10.76 -15.11
C GLN A 113 0.40 9.48 -15.56
N TRP A 114 1.15 8.42 -15.88
CA TRP A 114 0.62 7.10 -16.27
C TRP A 114 0.80 6.05 -15.18
N GLY A 115 1.12 6.50 -13.98
CA GLY A 115 1.41 5.64 -12.85
C GLY A 115 0.16 4.91 -12.34
N LYS A 116 0.41 3.77 -11.69
CA LYS A 116 -0.62 2.95 -11.07
C LYS A 116 -0.46 2.89 -9.56
N ILE A 117 -1.57 2.90 -8.83
CA ILE A 117 -1.58 2.65 -7.39
C ILE A 117 -2.25 1.30 -7.15
N GLU A 118 -1.54 0.37 -6.53
CA GLU A 118 -2.03 -0.95 -6.17
C GLU A 118 -2.22 -1.04 -4.65
N VAL A 119 -3.44 -1.34 -4.22
CA VAL A 119 -3.76 -1.53 -2.81
C VAL A 119 -4.37 -2.90 -2.62
N THR A 120 -3.73 -3.71 -1.78
CA THR A 120 -4.20 -5.07 -1.47
C THR A 120 -4.94 -5.07 -0.13
N LEU A 121 -6.18 -5.57 -0.12
CA LEU A 121 -7.01 -5.70 1.07
C LEU A 121 -7.43 -7.16 1.29
N CYS A 122 -7.74 -7.53 2.53
CA CYS A 122 -8.33 -8.84 2.82
C CYS A 122 -9.72 -8.95 2.19
N SER A 123 -10.15 -10.18 1.88
CA SER A 123 -11.48 -10.44 1.33
C SER A 123 -12.60 -9.80 2.18
N GLY A 124 -13.51 -9.12 1.48
CA GLY A 124 -14.66 -8.42 2.05
C GLY A 124 -14.33 -7.07 2.67
N GLN A 125 -13.09 -6.58 2.63
CA GLN A 125 -12.76 -5.24 3.11
C GLN A 125 -12.97 -4.16 2.05
N GLY A 126 -12.75 -4.44 0.76
CA GLY A 126 -12.77 -3.43 -0.30
C GLY A 126 -14.15 -2.82 -0.51
N GLY A 127 -15.19 -3.65 -0.45
CA GLY A 127 -16.55 -3.29 -0.81
C GLY A 127 -16.78 -3.26 -2.33
N THR A 128 -15.98 -3.99 -3.09
CA THR A 128 -16.15 -4.10 -4.55
C THR A 128 -17.00 -5.33 -4.88
N PRO A 129 -17.67 -5.39 -6.04
CA PRO A 129 -18.40 -6.60 -6.45
C PRO A 129 -17.54 -7.86 -6.57
N PHE A 130 -16.21 -7.69 -6.63
CA PHE A 130 -15.23 -8.78 -6.67
C PHE A 130 -15.01 -9.43 -5.29
N ASP A 131 -15.43 -8.79 -4.20
CA ASP A 131 -15.37 -9.39 -2.86
C ASP A 131 -16.32 -10.60 -2.77
N THR A 132 -15.74 -11.77 -2.55
CA THR A 132 -16.49 -13.02 -2.33
C THR A 132 -17.19 -13.06 -0.97
N GLN A 133 -16.57 -12.50 0.07
CA GLN A 133 -17.18 -12.32 1.38
C GLN A 133 -17.99 -11.03 1.43
N ARG A 134 -19.32 -11.14 1.27
CA ARG A 134 -20.21 -9.99 1.40
C ARG A 134 -20.36 -9.56 2.86
N ARG A 135 -19.97 -8.32 3.14
CA ARG A 135 -20.24 -7.61 4.39
C ARG A 135 -21.26 -6.52 4.14
N GLU A 136 -21.91 -6.05 5.19
CA GLU A 136 -22.74 -4.83 5.10
C GLU A 136 -21.90 -3.63 4.66
N THR A 137 -22.49 -2.73 3.88
CA THR A 137 -21.81 -1.56 3.29
C THR A 137 -21.15 -0.65 4.31
N CYS A 138 -21.71 -0.55 5.52
CA CYS A 138 -21.14 0.18 6.65
C CYS A 138 -19.83 -0.43 7.17
N ASN A 139 -19.58 -1.71 6.88
CA ASN A 139 -18.43 -2.48 7.33
C ASN A 139 -17.33 -2.63 6.25
N HIS A 140 -17.55 -2.12 5.03
CA HIS A 140 -16.51 -2.02 4.01
C HIS A 140 -15.62 -0.81 4.24
N TRP A 141 -14.41 -0.86 3.68
CA TRP A 141 -13.50 0.26 3.64
C TRP A 141 -13.78 1.16 2.43
N GLN A 142 -14.71 0.78 1.55
CA GLN A 142 -15.18 1.59 0.43
C GLN A 142 -14.02 2.13 -0.40
N ILE A 143 -13.07 1.26 -0.75
CA ILE A 143 -11.77 1.66 -1.29
C ILE A 143 -11.90 2.52 -2.54
N VAL A 144 -12.86 2.23 -3.42
CA VAL A 144 -13.15 3.02 -4.62
C VAL A 144 -13.60 4.44 -4.26
N GLY A 145 -14.49 4.58 -3.28
CA GLY A 145 -14.92 5.89 -2.79
C GLY A 145 -13.78 6.68 -2.13
N MET A 146 -12.90 6.00 -1.39
CA MET A 146 -11.72 6.64 -0.78
C MET A 146 -10.70 7.10 -1.82
N ALA A 147 -10.50 6.34 -2.90
CA ALA A 147 -9.63 6.71 -4.02
C ALA A 147 -10.21 7.90 -4.83
N ALA A 148 -11.53 7.96 -5.00
CA ALA A 148 -12.19 9.03 -5.75
C ALA A 148 -11.94 10.43 -5.17
N TYR A 149 -11.72 10.56 -3.84
CA TYR A 149 -11.32 11.84 -3.22
C TYR A 149 -10.01 12.41 -3.77
N ALA A 150 -9.15 11.57 -4.35
CA ALA A 150 -7.88 11.96 -4.98
C ALA A 150 -7.96 12.01 -6.51
N GLY A 151 -9.18 11.95 -7.10
CA GLY A 151 -9.36 11.92 -8.55
C GLY A 151 -8.86 10.62 -9.21
N LEU A 152 -8.84 9.52 -8.45
CA LEU A 152 -8.42 8.21 -8.94
C LEU A 152 -9.64 7.33 -9.22
N VAL A 153 -9.54 6.51 -10.27
CA VAL A 153 -10.57 5.55 -10.66
C VAL A 153 -10.04 4.12 -10.58
N LEU A 154 -10.92 3.17 -10.26
CA LEU A 154 -10.57 1.75 -10.23
C LEU A 154 -10.40 1.26 -11.67
N ASN A 155 -9.19 0.82 -12.02
CA ASN A 155 -8.85 0.30 -13.34
C ASN A 155 -9.06 -1.21 -13.44
N SER A 156 -8.62 -1.95 -12.42
CA SER A 156 -8.66 -3.41 -12.42
C SER A 156 -8.64 -3.96 -11.00
N VAL A 157 -9.10 -5.20 -10.86
CA VAL A 157 -9.10 -5.96 -9.61
C VAL A 157 -8.57 -7.36 -9.90
N SER A 158 -7.70 -7.88 -9.04
CA SER A 158 -7.16 -9.24 -9.14
C SER A 158 -7.01 -9.88 -7.76
N HIS A 159 -6.92 -11.21 -7.72
CA HIS A 159 -6.54 -11.90 -6.50
C HIS A 159 -5.06 -11.63 -6.17
N PHE A 160 -4.77 -11.50 -4.88
CA PHE A 160 -3.42 -11.49 -4.37
C PHE A 160 -3.01 -12.91 -4.00
N ASN A 161 -1.94 -13.41 -4.63
CA ASN A 161 -1.36 -14.71 -4.31
C ASN A 161 -0.01 -14.51 -3.61
N PRO A 162 0.14 -14.86 -2.32
CA PRO A 162 1.42 -14.74 -1.63
C PRO A 162 2.52 -15.63 -2.24
N ASP A 163 2.14 -16.75 -2.88
CA ASP A 163 3.10 -17.70 -3.46
C ASP A 163 3.82 -17.13 -4.69
N ASP A 164 3.31 -16.05 -5.28
CA ASP A 164 3.98 -15.33 -6.36
C ASP A 164 5.24 -14.58 -5.86
N TYR A 165 5.39 -14.45 -4.55
CA TYR A 165 6.44 -13.69 -3.88
C TYR A 165 7.29 -14.62 -3.00
N THR A 166 8.30 -15.25 -3.60
CA THR A 166 9.26 -16.11 -2.87
C THR A 166 9.86 -15.38 -1.67
N GLY A 167 9.75 -15.98 -0.50
CA GLY A 167 10.27 -15.45 0.76
C GLY A 167 9.38 -14.37 1.42
N TYR A 168 8.24 -14.01 0.84
CA TYR A 168 7.29 -13.08 1.45
C TYR A 168 6.65 -13.68 2.70
N THR A 169 6.66 -12.91 3.80
CA THR A 169 5.98 -13.25 5.04
C THR A 169 5.07 -12.10 5.47
N CYS A 170 3.77 -12.40 5.63
CA CYS A 170 2.83 -11.41 6.13
C CYS A 170 2.99 -11.24 7.65
N THR A 171 3.46 -10.08 8.09
CA THR A 171 3.73 -9.82 9.52
C THR A 171 2.56 -9.20 10.29
N GLY A 172 1.41 -9.00 9.62
CA GLY A 172 0.19 -8.59 10.30
C GLY A 172 -0.22 -9.62 11.35
N ARG A 173 -0.83 -9.18 12.47
CA ARG A 173 -1.43 -10.08 13.46
C ARG A 173 -2.87 -9.68 13.75
N ARG A 174 -3.81 -10.62 13.62
CA ARG A 174 -5.19 -10.44 14.07
C ARG A 174 -5.29 -11.07 15.46
N ASN A 175 -5.61 -10.28 16.50
CA ASN A 175 -5.83 -10.66 17.92
C ASN A 175 -5.27 -12.03 18.40
N ALA A 176 -4.38 -12.01 19.42
CA ALA A 176 -4.00 -13.17 20.25
C ALA A 176 -3.89 -14.51 19.50
N GLY A 177 -2.89 -14.64 18.63
CA GLY A 177 -2.44 -15.93 18.09
C GLY A 177 -2.97 -16.35 16.72
N LYS A 178 -3.83 -15.55 16.05
CA LYS A 178 -4.25 -15.83 14.66
C LYS A 178 -3.43 -15.03 13.64
N GLU A 179 -2.99 -15.72 12.60
CA GLU A 179 -2.33 -15.13 11.44
C GLU A 179 -3.25 -14.12 10.74
N PHE A 180 -2.63 -13.14 10.08
CA PHE A 180 -3.37 -12.17 9.28
C PHE A 180 -3.93 -12.86 8.04
N GLY A 181 -5.26 -12.78 7.85
CA GLY A 181 -5.95 -13.50 6.78
C GLY A 181 -5.68 -12.89 5.42
N ILE A 182 -4.62 -13.35 4.75
CA ILE A 182 -4.30 -13.00 3.35
C ILE A 182 -5.02 -13.90 2.34
N THR A 183 -5.63 -15.00 2.78
CA THR A 183 -6.40 -15.90 1.91
C THR A 183 -7.57 -15.16 1.26
N GLY A 184 -7.66 -15.23 -0.07
CA GLY A 184 -8.69 -14.54 -0.85
C GLY A 184 -8.52 -13.01 -0.86
N ALA A 185 -7.36 -12.49 -0.48
CA ALA A 185 -7.04 -11.08 -0.60
C ALA A 185 -7.15 -10.61 -2.06
N ILE A 186 -7.45 -9.32 -2.19
CA ILE A 186 -7.77 -8.69 -3.48
C ILE A 186 -6.92 -7.44 -3.62
N THR A 187 -6.19 -7.37 -4.73
CA THR A 187 -5.43 -6.20 -5.17
C THR A 187 -6.31 -5.33 -6.07
N HIS A 188 -6.43 -4.06 -5.71
CA HIS A 188 -7.16 -3.04 -6.46
C HIS A 188 -6.16 -2.11 -7.11
N THR A 189 -6.22 -1.98 -8.43
CA THR A 189 -5.35 -1.09 -9.21
C THR A 189 -6.12 0.17 -9.58
N PHE A 190 -5.56 1.32 -9.24
CA PHE A 190 -6.11 2.64 -9.52
C PHE A 190 -5.20 3.42 -10.47
N VAL A 191 -5.81 4.27 -11.28
CA VAL A 191 -5.14 5.21 -12.18
C VAL A 191 -5.74 6.60 -12.02
N ALA A 192 -4.99 7.62 -12.46
CA ALA A 192 -5.52 8.96 -12.60
C ALA A 192 -6.75 8.96 -13.50
N SER A 193 -7.82 9.64 -13.09
CA SER A 193 -8.92 9.92 -14.01
C SER A 193 -8.47 10.95 -15.04
N ASP A 194 -8.63 10.63 -16.32
CA ASP A 194 -8.47 11.61 -17.42
C ASP A 194 -9.66 12.58 -17.51
N VAL A 195 -10.67 12.40 -16.65
CA VAL A 195 -11.84 13.29 -16.59
C VAL A 195 -11.38 14.63 -16.00
N LEU A 196 -11.19 15.62 -16.88
CA LEU A 196 -11.06 17.03 -16.55
C LEU A 196 -12.11 17.41 -15.50
N PRO A 197 -11.80 18.28 -14.51
CA PRO A 197 -12.82 18.78 -13.59
C PRO A 197 -13.94 19.40 -14.41
N VAL A 198 -15.09 18.72 -14.46
CA VAL A 198 -16.27 19.23 -15.15
C VAL A 198 -16.60 20.57 -14.52
N LEU A 199 -16.59 21.59 -15.37
CA LEU A 199 -16.79 23.00 -15.08
C LEU A 199 -17.85 23.22 -14.02
N HIS A 200 -17.53 24.09 -13.07
CA HIS A 200 -18.52 24.69 -12.17
C HIS A 200 -19.72 25.19 -12.98
N PHE A 201 -20.88 24.59 -12.79
CA PHE A 201 -22.13 25.29 -13.07
C PHE A 201 -22.33 26.33 -11.96
N LYS A 202 -21.89 27.55 -12.23
CA LYS A 202 -22.52 28.73 -11.63
C LYS A 202 -23.80 29.01 -12.42
N GLN A 203 -24.95 28.72 -11.81
CA GLN A 203 -25.99 29.70 -11.49
C GLN A 203 -27.02 29.04 -10.59
#